data_AF-A0A7J4BDC0-F1
#
_entry.id   AF-A0A7J4BDC0-F1
#
_cell.length_a   1.000
_cell.length_b   1.000
_cell.length_c   1.000
_cell.angle_alpha   90.00
_cell.angle_beta   90.00
_cell.angle_gamma   90.00
#
_symmetry.space_group_name_H-M   'P 1'
#
loop_
_entity.id
_entity.type
_entity.pdbx_description
1 polymer ?
#
loop_
_entity_poly.entity_id
_entity_poly.type
_entity_poly.pdbx_seq_one_letter_code
_entity_poly.pdbx_strand_id
1 'polypeptide(L)'
;MFRSKGQASLIDILILATAISIFLIYGTFLTSNLQISMFQQSFESIYSQGVVVNVLNFYTDYNGADGKQIRNISFNDLVGLYYCGAITDKNAIESKLSDIVRNEVPQKYSFIYYITNTPDPNTDTPYNITAWNKQPSVCGKAIALASYMNAFACPDGNTIVVTHVFGMWPEWVSYPERC
;
A
#
# COMPACT_ATOMS: atom_id res chain seq x y z
N MET A 1 -51.64 -17.71 50.91
CA MET A 1 -51.29 -18.73 49.90
C MET A 1 -50.26 -18.11 48.95
N PHE A 2 -48.98 -18.17 49.31
CA PHE A 2 -47.89 -17.67 48.46
C PHE A 2 -47.26 -18.86 47.76
N ARG A 3 -47.55 -19.04 46.46
CA ARG A 3 -46.83 -20.01 45.62
C ARG A 3 -45.41 -19.50 45.44
N SER A 4 -44.45 -20.20 46.05
CA SER A 4 -43.02 -20.06 45.75
C SER A 4 -42.81 -20.34 44.27
N LYS A 5 -42.59 -19.29 43.49
CA LYS A 5 -42.03 -19.37 42.14
C LYS A 5 -40.52 -19.25 42.29
N GLY A 6 -39.77 -20.25 41.83
CA GLY A 6 -38.34 -20.10 41.59
C GLY A 6 -37.46 -21.05 42.37
N GLN A 7 -37.58 -22.35 42.14
CA GLN A 7 -36.38 -23.20 42.15
C GLN A 7 -35.94 -23.33 40.70
N ALA A 8 -35.03 -22.46 40.27
CA ALA A 8 -34.15 -22.84 39.17
C ALA A 8 -33.40 -24.09 39.65
N SER A 9 -33.50 -25.19 38.91
CA SER A 9 -32.78 -26.39 39.31
C SER A 9 -31.26 -26.10 39.24
N LEU A 10 -30.47 -26.78 40.07
CA LEU A 10 -29.00 -26.67 40.01
C LEU A 10 -28.46 -26.89 38.59
N ILE A 11 -29.16 -27.73 37.81
CA ILE A 11 -28.87 -28.04 36.42
C ILE A 11 -29.12 -26.82 35.52
N ASP A 12 -30.20 -26.07 35.72
CA ASP A 12 -30.50 -24.86 34.95
C ASP A 12 -29.44 -23.78 35.15
N ILE A 13 -28.92 -23.65 36.38
CA ILE A 13 -27.84 -22.71 36.73
C ILE A 13 -26.52 -23.14 36.06
N LEU A 14 -26.20 -24.44 36.08
CA LEU A 14 -25.01 -24.99 35.43
C LEU A 14 -25.03 -24.81 33.91
N ILE A 15 -26.20 -25.02 33.26
CA ILE A 15 -26.37 -24.83 31.83
C ILE A 15 -26.21 -23.34 31.47
N LEU A 16 -26.83 -22.44 32.24
CA LEU A 16 -26.74 -21.00 32.00
C LEU A 16 -25.30 -20.49 32.18
N ALA A 17 -24.61 -20.92 33.24
CA ALA A 17 -23.22 -20.53 33.49
C ALA A 17 -22.29 -21.05 32.38
N THR A 18 -22.51 -22.27 31.88
CA THR A 18 -21.74 -22.85 30.77
C THR A 18 -22.01 -22.10 29.47
N ALA A 19 -23.27 -21.76 29.17
CA ALA A 19 -23.64 -21.00 27.99
C ALA A 19 -23.03 -19.58 27.99
N ILE A 20 -23.07 -18.88 29.13
CA ILE A 20 -22.42 -17.58 29.30
C ILE A 20 -20.91 -17.70 29.13
N SER A 21 -20.29 -18.73 29.70
CA SER A 21 -18.83 -18.96 29.58
C SER A 21 -18.41 -19.22 28.13
N ILE A 22 -19.15 -20.06 27.40
CA ILE A 22 -18.91 -20.29 25.96
C ILE A 22 -19.08 -18.99 25.18
N PHE A 23 -20.13 -18.21 25.47
CA PHE A 23 -20.39 -16.95 24.78
C PHE A 23 -19.30 -15.90 25.04
N LEU A 24 -18.81 -15.80 26.28
CA LEU A 24 -17.73 -14.88 26.65
C LEU A 24 -16.39 -15.27 26.03
N ILE A 25 -16.05 -16.56 26.05
CA ILE A 25 -14.83 -17.08 25.42
C ILE A 25 -14.90 -16.88 23.91
N TYR A 26 -15.99 -17.29 23.26
CA TYR A 26 -16.14 -17.17 21.81
C TYR A 26 -16.19 -15.69 21.36
N GLY A 27 -16.88 -14.83 22.12
CA GLY A 27 -16.93 -13.39 21.89
C GLY A 27 -15.54 -12.75 21.97
N THR A 28 -14.72 -13.12 22.97
CA THR A 28 -13.34 -12.62 23.08
C THR A 28 -12.43 -13.11 21.94
N PHE A 29 -12.56 -14.35 21.49
CA PHE A 29 -11.83 -14.84 20.30
C PHE A 29 -12.23 -14.10 19.02
N LEU A 30 -13.52 -13.85 18.80
CA LEU A 30 -14.02 -13.10 17.65
C LEU A 30 -13.53 -11.64 17.65
N THR A 31 -13.68 -10.92 18.78
CA THR A 31 -13.22 -9.53 18.88
C THR A 31 -11.71 -9.40 18.78
N SER A 32 -10.95 -10.36 19.31
CA SER A 32 -9.49 -10.36 19.22
C SER A 32 -9.01 -10.53 17.78
N ASN A 33 -9.60 -11.47 17.02
CA ASN A 33 -9.27 -11.64 15.60
C ASN A 33 -9.65 -10.42 14.76
N LEU A 34 -10.79 -9.77 15.07
CA LEU A 34 -11.19 -8.53 14.39
C LEU A 34 -10.23 -7.38 14.71
N GLN A 35 -9.84 -7.21 15.97
CA GLN A 35 -8.88 -6.19 16.39
C GLN A 35 -7.49 -6.44 15.81
N ILE A 36 -7.03 -7.71 15.76
CA ILE A 36 -5.76 -8.08 15.11
C ILE A 36 -5.81 -7.76 13.62
N SER A 37 -6.90 -8.08 12.93
CA SER A 37 -7.07 -7.76 11.50
C SER A 37 -7.09 -6.25 11.24
N MET A 38 -7.81 -5.47 12.04
CA MET A 38 -7.83 -4.01 11.94
C MET A 38 -6.47 -3.38 12.28
N PHE A 39 -5.77 -3.94 13.26
CA PHE A 39 -4.42 -3.50 13.64
C PHE A 39 -3.40 -3.82 12.55
N GLN A 40 -3.48 -5.00 11.94
CA GLN A 40 -2.65 -5.39 10.79
C GLN A 40 -2.88 -4.45 9.59
N GLN A 41 -4.14 -4.19 9.22
CA GLN A 41 -4.46 -3.24 8.13
C GLN A 41 -3.95 -1.82 8.41
N SER A 42 -4.10 -1.34 9.66
CA SER A 42 -3.65 0.00 10.06
C SER A 42 -2.11 0.10 10.06
N PHE A 43 -1.43 -0.94 10.53
CA PHE A 43 0.04 -1.00 10.55
C PHE A 43 0.62 -1.08 9.14
N GLU A 44 -0.01 -1.85 8.25
CA GLU A 44 0.35 -1.94 6.83
C GLU A 44 0.17 -0.59 6.11
N SER A 45 -0.87 0.20 6.44
CA SER A 45 -1.09 1.53 5.87
C SER A 45 -0.04 2.56 6.30
N ILE A 46 0.34 2.58 7.59
CA ILE A 46 1.38 3.51 8.09
C ILE A 46 2.76 3.14 7.52
N TYR A 47 3.07 1.84 7.50
CA TYR A 47 4.35 1.37 6.98
C TYR A 47 4.47 1.63 5.47
N SER A 48 3.41 1.38 4.70
CA SER A 48 3.40 1.68 3.25
C SER A 48 3.57 3.17 2.96
N GLN A 49 2.92 4.08 3.72
CA GLN A 49 3.16 5.53 3.59
C GLN A 49 4.61 5.92 3.88
N GLY A 50 5.22 5.37 4.94
CA GLY A 50 6.62 5.62 5.26
C GLY A 50 7.58 5.14 4.15
N VAL A 51 7.30 3.97 3.56
CA VAL A 51 8.06 3.45 2.41
C VAL A 51 7.91 4.36 1.19
N VAL A 52 6.70 4.84 0.88
CA VAL A 52 6.48 5.79 -0.24
C VAL A 52 7.29 7.07 -0.08
N VAL A 53 7.24 7.68 1.11
CA VAL A 53 8.00 8.90 1.41
C VAL A 53 9.50 8.65 1.27
N ASN A 54 10.00 7.50 1.74
CA ASN A 54 11.42 7.15 1.58
C ASN A 54 11.79 6.97 0.11
N VAL A 55 11.03 6.18 -0.66
CA VAL A 55 11.25 5.95 -2.11
C VAL A 55 11.34 7.27 -2.87
N LEU A 56 10.43 8.20 -2.60
CA LEU A 56 10.40 9.52 -3.24
C LEU A 56 11.63 10.38 -2.91
N ASN A 57 12.18 10.28 -1.70
CA ASN A 57 13.31 11.10 -1.27
C ASN A 57 14.69 10.49 -1.59
N PHE A 58 14.76 9.31 -2.22
CA PHE A 58 16.05 8.76 -2.65
C PHE A 58 16.65 9.59 -3.78
N TYR A 59 17.95 9.87 -3.66
CA TYR A 59 18.71 10.54 -4.69
C TYR A 59 19.26 9.52 -5.68
N THR A 60 19.15 9.85 -6.95
CA THR A 60 19.61 8.99 -8.04
C THR A 60 20.19 9.81 -9.19
N ASP A 61 20.94 9.14 -10.04
CA ASP A 61 21.39 9.70 -11.31
C ASP A 61 20.44 9.26 -12.42
N TYR A 62 19.99 10.22 -13.22
CA TYR A 62 19.18 10.01 -14.41
C TYR A 62 20.03 10.15 -15.67
N ASN A 63 19.97 9.13 -16.53
CA ASN A 63 20.55 9.13 -17.86
C ASN A 63 19.42 8.81 -18.84
N GLY A 64 18.80 9.84 -19.41
CA GLY A 64 17.71 9.67 -20.37
C GLY A 64 18.19 9.31 -21.76
N ALA A 65 17.35 8.61 -22.53
CA ALA A 65 17.54 8.37 -23.96
C ALA A 65 17.46 9.67 -24.80
N ASP A 66 16.99 10.77 -24.21
CA ASP A 66 17.03 12.12 -24.78
C ASP A 66 18.43 12.78 -24.68
N GLY A 67 19.42 12.07 -24.14
CA GLY A 67 20.79 12.55 -23.97
C GLY A 67 20.95 13.47 -22.74
N LYS A 68 19.90 13.71 -21.96
CA LYS A 68 20.00 14.48 -20.72
C LYS A 68 20.55 13.60 -19.61
N GLN A 69 21.66 14.06 -19.02
CA GLN A 69 22.18 13.53 -17.78
C GLN A 69 21.88 14.50 -16.64
N ILE A 70 21.18 14.02 -15.61
CA ILE A 70 20.92 14.78 -14.38
C ILE A 70 21.48 13.95 -13.23
N ARG A 71 22.40 14.54 -12.47
CA ARG A 71 23.07 13.86 -11.35
C ARG A 71 22.48 14.27 -10.03
N ASN A 72 22.46 13.34 -9.08
CA ASN A 72 22.05 13.58 -7.70
C ASN A 72 20.71 14.34 -7.60
N ILE A 73 19.70 13.82 -8.29
CA ILE A 73 18.33 14.34 -8.25
C ILE A 73 17.48 13.43 -7.36
N SER A 74 16.61 14.01 -6.53
CA SER A 74 15.66 13.19 -5.79
C SER A 74 14.70 12.51 -6.76
N PHE A 75 14.28 11.28 -6.47
CA PHE A 75 13.33 10.56 -7.32
C PHE A 75 12.02 11.35 -7.45
N ASN A 76 11.62 12.04 -6.38
CA ASN A 76 10.52 12.99 -6.38
C ASN A 76 10.69 14.10 -7.43
N ASP A 77 11.81 14.81 -7.43
CA ASP A 77 12.05 15.88 -8.40
C ASP A 77 12.13 15.34 -9.83
N LEU A 78 12.69 14.13 -10.01
CA LEU A 78 12.72 13.45 -11.30
C LEU A 78 11.31 13.17 -11.84
N VAL A 79 10.39 12.71 -10.99
CA VAL A 79 8.97 12.52 -11.34
C VAL A 79 8.33 13.86 -11.70
N GLY A 80 8.60 14.92 -10.93
CA GLY A 80 8.14 16.27 -11.24
C GLY A 80 8.58 16.73 -12.63
N LEU A 81 9.87 16.56 -12.97
CA LEU A 81 10.40 16.91 -14.29
C LEU A 81 9.73 16.15 -15.44
N TYR A 82 9.37 14.87 -15.24
CA TYR A 82 8.68 14.09 -16.27
C TYR A 82 7.28 14.63 -16.56
N TYR A 83 6.47 14.85 -15.51
CA TYR A 83 5.12 15.37 -15.69
C TYR A 83 5.09 16.83 -16.13
N CYS A 84 6.14 17.60 -15.83
CA CYS A 84 6.34 18.93 -16.40
C CYS A 84 6.82 18.89 -17.87
N GLY A 85 6.99 17.72 -18.48
CA GLY A 85 7.49 17.56 -19.85
C GLY A 85 8.96 17.92 -20.05
N ALA A 86 9.71 18.14 -18.97
CA ALA A 86 11.14 18.48 -19.04
C ALA A 86 12.01 17.27 -19.38
N ILE A 87 11.54 16.05 -19.08
CA ILE A 87 12.13 14.79 -19.53
C ILE A 87 11.03 13.91 -20.12
N THR A 88 11.37 13.08 -21.11
CA THR A 88 10.38 12.28 -21.85
C THR A 88 10.66 10.78 -21.82
N ASP A 89 11.87 10.37 -21.39
CA ASP A 89 12.21 8.95 -21.31
C ASP A 89 11.64 8.29 -20.05
N LYS A 90 10.43 7.75 -20.23
CA LYS A 90 9.69 7.02 -19.20
C LYS A 90 10.37 5.71 -18.77
N ASN A 91 10.98 4.99 -19.70
CA ASN A 91 11.60 3.70 -19.42
C ASN A 91 12.79 3.88 -18.46
N ALA A 92 13.55 4.96 -18.63
CA ALA A 92 14.62 5.31 -17.70
C ALA A 92 14.08 5.56 -16.28
N ILE A 93 12.93 6.25 -16.13
CA ILE A 93 12.32 6.50 -14.82
C ILE A 93 11.83 5.19 -14.19
N GLU A 94 11.14 4.34 -14.95
CA GLU A 94 10.67 3.03 -14.47
C GLU A 94 11.83 2.12 -14.05
N SER A 95 12.93 2.14 -14.81
CA SER A 95 14.15 1.42 -14.45
C SER A 95 14.74 1.93 -13.14
N LYS A 96 14.88 3.25 -12.98
CA LYS A 96 15.45 3.85 -11.76
C LYS A 96 14.59 3.61 -10.54
N LEU A 97 13.28 3.72 -10.70
CA LEU A 97 12.32 3.38 -9.66
C LEU A 97 12.48 1.91 -9.27
N SER A 98 12.52 1.00 -10.26
CA SER A 98 12.71 -0.44 -10.02
C SER A 98 14.02 -0.74 -9.27
N ASP A 99 15.10 -0.03 -9.58
CA ASP A 99 16.39 -0.18 -8.89
C ASP A 99 16.33 0.29 -7.43
N ILE A 100 15.83 1.51 -7.17
CA ILE A 100 15.64 2.04 -5.80
C ILE A 100 14.81 1.05 -4.99
N VAL A 101 13.72 0.62 -5.60
CA VAL A 101 12.72 -0.16 -4.92
C VAL A 101 13.23 -1.61 -4.68
N ARG A 102 14.06 -2.19 -5.57
CA ARG A 102 14.72 -3.50 -5.32
C ARG A 102 15.80 -3.46 -4.23
N ASN A 103 16.51 -2.35 -4.12
CA ASN A 103 17.69 -2.23 -3.25
C ASN A 103 17.35 -1.70 -1.85
N GLU A 104 16.39 -0.77 -1.78
CA GLU A 104 16.12 0.00 -0.56
C GLU A 104 14.85 -0.44 0.17
N VAL A 105 13.93 -1.12 -0.52
CA VAL A 105 12.72 -1.66 0.12
C VAL A 105 13.03 -3.08 0.62
N PRO A 106 12.66 -3.43 1.87
CA PRO A 106 12.95 -4.75 2.42
C PRO A 106 12.41 -5.88 1.54
N GLN A 107 13.29 -6.81 1.15
CA GLN A 107 13.00 -7.96 0.26
C GLN A 107 12.00 -8.99 0.82
N LYS A 108 11.37 -8.72 1.97
CA LYS A 108 10.33 -9.59 2.54
C LYS A 108 8.93 -9.23 2.02
N TYR A 109 8.81 -8.14 1.25
CA TYR A 109 7.59 -7.71 0.60
C TYR A 109 7.82 -7.66 -0.91
N SER A 110 6.81 -8.12 -1.64
CA SER A 110 6.65 -7.75 -3.03
C SER A 110 5.81 -6.47 -3.09
N PHE A 111 5.99 -5.66 -4.12
CA PHE A 111 5.33 -4.37 -4.21
C PHE A 111 5.13 -3.95 -5.66
N ILE A 112 4.17 -3.06 -5.86
CA ILE A 112 3.93 -2.35 -7.11
C ILE A 112 3.83 -0.86 -6.76
N TYR A 113 4.66 -0.05 -7.40
CA TYR A 113 4.61 1.40 -7.26
C TYR A 113 3.96 1.99 -8.52
N TYR A 114 2.91 2.77 -8.33
CA TYR A 114 2.18 3.50 -9.37
C TYR A 114 2.33 5.00 -9.17
N ILE A 115 2.30 5.73 -10.28
CA ILE A 115 2.12 7.18 -10.29
C ILE A 115 0.87 7.49 -11.08
N THR A 116 -0.07 8.22 -10.48
CA THR A 116 -1.46 8.33 -10.95
C THR A 116 -1.93 9.79 -11.03
N ASN A 117 -3.04 9.98 -11.76
CA ASN A 117 -3.86 11.18 -12.04
C ASN A 117 -3.59 11.91 -13.35
N THR A 118 -2.39 11.84 -13.90
CA THR A 118 -2.03 12.63 -15.08
C THR A 118 -1.91 11.73 -16.30
N PRO A 119 -2.60 12.02 -17.41
CA PRO A 119 -2.29 11.43 -18.70
C PRO A 119 -0.81 11.63 -19.02
N ASP A 120 -0.20 10.71 -19.79
CA ASP A 120 1.16 10.93 -20.29
C ASP A 120 1.17 12.26 -21.04
N PRO A 121 2.02 13.23 -20.67
CA PRO A 121 2.10 14.49 -21.38
C PRO A 121 2.47 14.33 -22.87
N ASN A 122 2.98 13.15 -23.27
CA ASN A 122 3.39 12.84 -24.64
C ASN A 122 2.37 12.00 -25.43
N THR A 123 1.41 11.33 -24.78
CA THR A 123 0.50 10.39 -25.47
C THR A 123 -0.99 10.60 -25.19
N ASP A 124 -1.35 11.49 -24.26
CA ASP A 124 -2.74 11.84 -23.92
C ASP A 124 -3.59 10.63 -23.42
N THR A 125 -2.93 9.52 -23.08
CA THR A 125 -3.56 8.33 -22.48
C THR A 125 -3.36 8.33 -20.95
N PRO A 126 -4.32 7.81 -20.14
CA PRO A 126 -4.13 7.68 -18.70
C PRO A 126 -2.90 6.81 -18.43
N TYR A 127 -1.85 7.40 -17.86
CA TYR A 127 -0.53 6.76 -17.88
C TYR A 127 -0.02 6.50 -16.48
N ASN A 128 0.24 5.22 -16.20
CA ASN A 128 0.78 4.75 -14.93
C ASN A 128 2.25 4.34 -15.15
N ILE A 129 3.17 5.07 -14.51
CA ILE A 129 4.54 4.58 -14.31
C ILE A 129 4.44 3.43 -13.31
N THR A 130 4.89 2.23 -13.71
CA THR A 130 4.83 1.05 -12.85
C THR A 130 6.23 0.52 -12.59
N ALA A 131 6.65 0.47 -11.33
CA ALA A 131 7.82 -0.31 -10.94
C ALA A 131 7.43 -1.52 -10.14
N TRP A 132 8.18 -2.61 -10.35
CA TRP A 132 7.76 -3.91 -9.90
C TRP A 132 8.90 -4.76 -9.35
N ASN A 133 8.64 -5.36 -8.18
CA ASN A 133 9.46 -6.44 -7.65
C ASN A 133 8.53 -7.59 -7.21
N LYS A 134 8.75 -8.73 -7.88
CA LYS A 134 8.16 -10.08 -7.70
C LYS A 134 6.66 -10.26 -7.98
N GLN A 135 6.34 -11.49 -8.41
CA GLN A 135 5.35 -11.92 -9.44
C GLN A 135 3.85 -11.53 -9.33
N PRO A 136 3.11 -11.52 -10.48
CA PRO A 136 1.87 -10.77 -10.71
C PRO A 136 0.63 -11.66 -10.60
N SER A 137 0.79 -12.85 -10.03
CA SER A 137 -0.28 -13.82 -9.81
C SER A 137 -1.09 -13.51 -8.54
N VAL A 138 -1.00 -12.28 -8.03
CA VAL A 138 -1.64 -11.87 -6.78
C VAL A 138 -2.98 -11.22 -7.09
N CYS A 139 -4.03 -11.72 -6.43
CA CYS A 139 -5.33 -11.08 -6.37
C CYS A 139 -5.20 -9.60 -5.98
N GLY A 140 -5.70 -8.68 -6.80
CA GLY A 140 -5.72 -7.24 -6.48
C GLY A 140 -6.42 -6.90 -5.14
N LYS A 141 -7.28 -7.78 -4.63
CA LYS A 141 -7.94 -7.65 -3.32
C LYS A 141 -7.01 -7.82 -2.11
N ALA A 142 -5.82 -8.37 -2.29
CA ALA A 142 -4.85 -8.61 -1.21
C ALA A 142 -3.72 -7.56 -1.15
N ILE A 143 -3.78 -6.54 -2.00
CA ILE A 143 -2.76 -5.48 -2.05
C ILE A 143 -3.18 -4.37 -1.09
N ALA A 144 -2.38 -4.15 -0.04
CA ALA A 144 -2.52 -2.96 0.77
C ALA A 144 -2.04 -1.75 -0.05
N LEU A 145 -2.93 -0.80 -0.30
CA LEU A 145 -2.64 0.41 -1.06
C LEU A 145 -2.43 1.60 -0.10
N ALA A 146 -1.35 2.33 -0.31
CA ALA A 146 -1.17 3.67 0.23
C ALA A 146 -1.12 4.69 -0.91
N SER A 147 -1.63 5.89 -0.67
CA SER A 147 -1.51 7.01 -1.59
C SER A 147 -0.83 8.21 -0.94
N TYR A 148 -0.04 8.94 -1.72
CA TYR A 148 0.66 10.15 -1.30
C TYR A 148 0.62 11.19 -2.42
N MET A 149 0.12 12.38 -2.12
CA MET A 149 0.06 13.48 -3.09
C MET A 149 1.27 14.38 -2.93
N ASN A 150 1.88 14.78 -4.04
CA ASN A 150 2.88 15.83 -4.04
C ASN A 150 2.65 16.86 -5.14
N ALA A 151 2.95 18.11 -4.83
CA ALA A 151 2.85 19.23 -5.77
C ALA A 151 4.25 19.61 -6.28
N PHE A 152 4.38 19.82 -7.58
CA PHE A 152 5.64 20.19 -8.23
C PHE A 152 5.48 21.51 -8.98
N ALA A 153 6.40 22.42 -8.77
CA ALA A 153 6.52 23.64 -9.55
C ALA A 153 7.29 23.34 -10.84
N CYS A 154 6.63 23.52 -11.98
CA CYS A 154 7.22 23.31 -13.29
C CYS A 154 8.04 24.53 -13.74
N PRO A 155 9.04 24.34 -14.64
CA PRO A 155 9.86 25.44 -15.16
C PRO A 155 9.07 26.52 -15.93
N ASP A 156 7.88 26.20 -16.41
CA ASP A 156 6.95 27.11 -17.09
C ASP A 156 6.11 27.97 -16.13
N GLY A 157 6.26 27.79 -14.82
CA GLY A 157 5.54 28.51 -13.76
C GLY A 157 4.23 27.84 -13.34
N ASN A 158 3.81 26.74 -13.98
CA ASN A 158 2.63 25.98 -13.57
C ASN A 158 2.94 25.07 -12.38
N THR A 159 1.91 24.66 -11.64
CA THR A 159 2.03 23.64 -10.59
C THR A 159 1.25 22.41 -11.00
N ILE A 160 1.90 21.25 -10.96
CA ILE A 160 1.25 19.95 -11.17
C ILE A 160 1.10 19.24 -9.83
N VAL A 161 0.06 18.43 -9.69
CA VAL A 161 -0.15 17.59 -8.51
C VAL A 161 -0.20 16.14 -8.95
N VAL A 162 0.67 15.33 -8.37
CA VAL A 162 0.82 13.91 -8.71
C VAL A 162 0.43 13.07 -7.49
N THR A 163 -0.45 12.09 -7.68
CA THR A 163 -0.76 11.10 -6.64
C THR A 163 0.07 9.84 -6.90
N HIS A 164 0.95 9.53 -5.98
CA HIS A 164 1.69 8.29 -5.93
C HIS A 164 0.83 7.25 -5.23
N VAL A 165 0.72 6.05 -5.79
CA VAL A 165 0.01 4.93 -5.16
C VAL A 165 0.97 3.77 -5.06
N PHE A 166 1.14 3.25 -3.85
CA PHE A 166 2.02 2.11 -3.60
C PHE A 166 1.21 0.95 -3.06
N GLY A 167 1.28 -0.16 -3.79
CA GLY A 167 0.79 -1.45 -3.37
C GLY A 167 1.91 -2.28 -2.77
N MET A 168 1.68 -2.83 -1.58
CA MET A 168 2.58 -3.82 -0.99
C MET A 168 1.83 -5.08 -0.59
N TRP A 169 2.51 -6.22 -0.69
CA TRP A 169 2.02 -7.46 -0.14
C TRP A 169 3.20 -8.29 0.39
N PRO A 170 2.98 -9.08 1.46
CA PRO A 170 4.04 -9.93 1.98
C PRO A 170 4.37 -11.06 1.03
N GLU A 171 5.66 -11.38 0.85
CA GLU A 171 6.08 -12.48 -0.04
C GLU A 171 5.51 -13.84 0.38
N TRP A 172 5.19 -14.01 1.67
CA TRP A 172 4.59 -15.24 2.22
C TRP A 172 3.09 -15.38 1.92
N VAL A 173 2.45 -14.38 1.32
CA VAL A 173 1.05 -14.45 0.83
C VAL A 173 1.08 -14.73 -0.67
N SER A 174 1.54 -15.92 -1.06
CA SER A 174 1.59 -16.39 -2.45
C SER A 174 0.42 -17.35 -2.72
N TYR A 175 -0.80 -16.84 -2.79
CA TYR A 175 -1.98 -17.68 -3.09
C TYR A 175 -2.69 -17.22 -4.37
N PRO A 176 -2.37 -17.81 -5.54
CA PRO A 176 -3.20 -17.72 -6.73
C PRO A 176 -4.52 -18.52 -6.60
N GLU A 177 -4.65 -19.41 -5.61
CA GLU A 177 -5.80 -20.32 -5.48
C GLU A 177 -7.07 -19.68 -4.88
N ARG A 178 -7.04 -18.39 -4.53
CA ARG A 178 -8.20 -17.68 -3.94
C ARG A 178 -8.58 -16.40 -4.69
N CYS A 179 -8.29 -16.39 -5.97
CA CYS A 179 -8.88 -15.53 -6.99
C CYS A 179 -9.89 -16.35 -7.78
#